data_AF-A0A1C6LGZ1-F1
#
_entry.id   AF-A0A1C6LGZ1-F1
#
_cell.length_a   1.000
_cell.length_b   1.000
_cell.length_c   1.000
_cell.angle_alpha   90.00
_cell.angle_beta   90.00
_cell.angle_gamma   90.00
#
_symmetry.space_group_name_H-M   'P 1'
#
loop_
_entity.id
_entity.type
_entity.pdbx_description
1 polymer ?
#
loop_
_entity_poly.entity_id
_entity_poly.type
_entity_poly.pdbx_seq_one_letter_code
_entity_poly.pdbx_strand_id
1 'polypeptide(L)'
;MRNMTSCAKAILCAGGALLSVAAHAAPDDNKAMGIYVEAGHTPQSGRSTNSLTAGLTLPMGTNRLIWGGDVGFYWDFFLSGWRAPKPSGNGKDNYAQIGAIANWRYRFGEGRSPWFVEAGIGGTLMDHLYRTENGREFSTAFQFTEQIGAGLSFGAQREHEVSVRLQHFSNGHIKEPNPGENFVRVRYLYRF
;
A
#
# COMPACT_ATOMS: atom_id res chain seq x y z
N MET A 1 -20.09 -24.09 36.76
CA MET A 1 -19.05 -25.00 36.25
C MET A 1 -18.60 -24.51 34.88
N ARG A 2 -17.29 -24.17 34.77
CA ARG A 2 -16.43 -23.97 33.57
C ARG A 2 -16.96 -23.05 32.45
N ASN A 3 -16.50 -21.80 32.39
CA ASN A 3 -15.23 -21.29 31.81
C ASN A 3 -15.19 -21.31 30.27
N MET A 4 -15.41 -20.15 29.64
CA MET A 4 -14.86 -19.81 28.33
C MET A 4 -14.10 -18.49 28.48
N THR A 5 -12.82 -18.62 28.79
CA THR A 5 -11.88 -17.53 28.98
C THR A 5 -11.29 -17.05 27.66
N SER A 6 -11.37 -15.73 27.50
CA SER A 6 -10.31 -14.84 26.99
C SER A 6 -9.93 -14.90 25.50
N CYS A 7 -10.38 -13.87 24.78
CA CYS A 7 -9.81 -13.40 23.53
C CYS A 7 -8.32 -13.09 23.69
N ALA A 8 -7.48 -13.72 22.86
CA ALA A 8 -6.09 -13.32 22.69
C ALA A 8 -6.04 -11.97 21.98
N LYS A 9 -5.69 -10.90 22.72
CA LYS A 9 -5.29 -9.63 22.13
C LYS A 9 -3.81 -9.73 21.78
N ALA A 10 -3.49 -9.91 20.51
CA ALA A 10 -2.13 -9.76 20.01
C ALA A 10 -1.79 -8.26 19.98
N ILE A 11 -0.99 -7.81 20.94
CA ILE A 11 -0.34 -6.50 20.93
C ILE A 11 0.88 -6.66 20.04
N LEU A 12 0.88 -6.03 18.86
CA LEU A 12 2.05 -5.95 18.01
C LEU A 12 2.98 -4.88 18.59
N CYS A 13 3.96 -5.31 19.39
CA CYS A 13 5.05 -4.45 19.82
C CYS A 13 5.91 -4.11 18.60
N ALA A 14 6.07 -2.82 18.31
CA ALA A 14 7.02 -2.30 17.34
C ALA A 14 8.44 -2.59 17.81
N GLY A 15 9.02 -3.69 17.33
CA GLY A 15 10.44 -3.99 17.45
C GLY A 15 11.21 -3.25 16.36
N GLY A 16 12.05 -2.31 16.76
CA GLY A 16 12.90 -1.55 15.86
C GLY A 16 13.81 -2.45 15.02
N ALA A 17 13.74 -2.28 13.70
CA ALA A 17 14.68 -2.90 12.78
C ALA A 17 16.01 -2.13 12.85
N LEU A 18 17.05 -2.79 13.36
CA LEU A 18 18.43 -2.40 13.15
C LEU A 18 18.75 -2.55 11.66
N LEU A 19 18.92 -1.43 10.97
CA LEU A 19 19.37 -1.39 9.58
C LEU A 19 20.90 -1.56 9.56
N SER A 20 21.35 -2.78 9.26
CA SER A 20 22.73 -3.04 8.86
C SER A 20 22.96 -2.38 7.50
N VAL A 21 23.72 -1.28 7.44
CA VAL A 21 24.15 -0.69 6.16
C VAL A 21 25.25 -1.57 5.59
N ALA A 22 24.88 -2.54 4.76
CA ALA A 22 25.82 -3.16 3.84
C ALA A 22 26.02 -2.19 2.68
N ALA A 23 27.24 -1.66 2.56
CA ALA A 23 27.65 -0.83 1.43
C ALA A 23 27.56 -1.65 0.12
N HIS A 24 26.42 -1.55 -0.55
CA HIS A 24 26.25 -2.05 -1.91
C HIS A 24 26.68 -0.95 -2.88
N ALA A 25 27.41 -1.34 -3.92
CA ALA A 25 27.72 -0.46 -5.04
C ALA A 25 26.43 0.18 -5.55
N ALA A 26 26.47 1.49 -5.82
CA ALA A 26 25.32 2.30 -6.24
C ALA A 26 24.50 1.54 -7.28
N PRO A 27 23.32 1.01 -6.92
CA PRO A 27 22.47 0.37 -7.90
C PRO A 27 22.07 1.44 -8.91
N ASP A 28 21.96 1.06 -10.17
CA ASP A 28 21.12 1.80 -11.11
C ASP A 28 19.77 2.05 -10.40
N ASP A 29 19.38 3.30 -10.11
CA ASP A 29 18.23 3.65 -9.23
C ASP A 29 16.98 2.82 -9.58
N ASN A 30 16.88 2.43 -10.84
CA ASN A 30 15.82 1.65 -11.47
C ASN A 30 15.82 0.13 -11.14
N LYS A 31 16.85 -0.40 -10.47
CA LYS A 31 17.00 -1.83 -10.11
C LYS A 31 17.14 -2.08 -8.62
N ALA A 32 17.28 -1.02 -7.82
CA ALA A 32 17.38 -1.09 -6.37
C ALA A 32 16.09 -1.62 -5.74
N MET A 33 16.21 -2.60 -4.84
CA MET A 33 15.12 -3.00 -3.98
C MET A 33 14.77 -1.85 -3.04
N GLY A 34 13.54 -1.84 -2.53
CA GLY A 34 13.12 -0.79 -1.61
C GLY A 34 12.24 -1.30 -0.50
N ILE A 35 12.30 -0.61 0.64
CA ILE A 35 11.36 -0.76 1.75
C ILE A 35 10.55 0.52 1.87
N TYR A 36 9.30 0.42 2.30
CA TYR A 36 8.47 1.61 2.48
C TYR A 36 7.54 1.50 3.68
N VAL A 37 7.11 2.68 4.13
CA VAL A 37 5.98 2.86 5.04
C VAL A 37 4.97 3.80 4.38
N GLU A 38 3.69 3.55 4.61
CA GLU A 38 2.62 4.30 3.99
C GLU A 38 1.43 4.46 4.94
N ALA A 39 0.93 5.69 5.07
CA ALA A 39 -0.27 6.01 5.82
C ALA A 39 -1.42 6.30 4.86
N GLY A 40 -2.61 5.78 5.16
CA GLY A 40 -3.80 5.97 4.33
C GLY A 40 -5.00 6.50 5.11
N HIS A 41 -5.87 7.22 4.41
CA HIS A 41 -7.12 7.76 4.94
C HIS A 41 -8.24 7.69 3.89
N THR A 42 -9.45 7.31 4.31
CA THR A 42 -10.64 7.36 3.44
C THR A 42 -11.33 8.74 3.57
N PRO A 43 -11.46 9.53 2.48
CA PRO A 43 -11.87 10.94 2.55
C PRO A 43 -13.39 11.17 2.75
N GLN A 44 -14.12 10.24 3.37
CA GLN A 44 -15.58 10.32 3.50
C GLN A 44 -16.02 11.06 4.77
N SER A 45 -17.08 11.87 4.64
CA SER A 45 -17.70 12.60 5.72
C SER A 45 -18.40 11.66 6.72
N GLY A 46 -17.98 11.73 7.98
CA GLY A 46 -18.71 11.15 9.11
C GLY A 46 -17.97 10.03 9.84
N ARG A 47 -17.26 9.14 9.13
CA ARG A 47 -16.61 7.96 9.75
C ARG A 47 -15.49 7.39 8.86
N SER A 48 -14.28 7.95 8.97
CA SER A 48 -13.11 7.58 8.15
C SER A 48 -12.37 6.32 8.63
N THR A 49 -11.86 5.53 7.69
CA THR A 49 -10.91 4.44 7.91
C THR A 49 -9.49 4.95 7.71
N ASN A 50 -8.60 4.61 8.64
CA ASN A 50 -7.17 4.91 8.52
C ASN A 50 -6.38 3.60 8.33
N SER A 51 -5.27 3.66 7.60
CA SER A 51 -4.36 2.52 7.44
C SER A 51 -2.91 2.90 7.71
N LEU A 52 -2.14 1.91 8.16
CA LEU A 52 -0.69 1.96 8.20
C LEU A 52 -0.15 0.70 7.50
N THR A 53 0.76 0.90 6.56
CA THR A 53 1.28 -0.15 5.68
C THR A 53 2.80 -0.14 5.74
N ALA A 54 3.39 -1.33 5.75
CA ALA A 54 4.81 -1.53 5.47
C ALA A 54 4.95 -2.50 4.30
N GLY A 55 5.93 -2.28 3.44
CA GLY A 55 6.11 -3.12 2.26
C GLY A 55 7.47 -3.05 1.62
N LEU A 56 7.62 -3.86 0.59
CA LEU A 56 8.82 -4.05 -0.21
C LEU A 56 8.52 -3.76 -1.67
N THR A 57 9.48 -3.16 -2.36
CA THR A 57 9.42 -2.95 -3.81
C THR A 57 10.50 -3.76 -4.50
N LEU A 58 10.12 -4.54 -5.51
CA LEU A 58 11.01 -5.37 -6.32
C LEU A 58 10.94 -4.90 -7.78
N PRO A 59 11.89 -4.09 -8.26
CA PRO A 59 11.98 -3.76 -9.68
C PRO A 59 12.20 -5.01 -10.51
N MET A 60 11.57 -5.08 -11.68
CA MET A 60 11.69 -6.23 -12.57
C MET A 60 11.73 -5.79 -14.03
N GLY A 61 12.59 -6.44 -14.80
CA GLY A 61 12.75 -6.17 -16.23
C GLY A 61 13.67 -4.98 -16.50
N THR A 62 13.50 -4.39 -17.68
CA THR A 62 14.28 -3.25 -18.14
C THR A 62 13.33 -2.13 -18.50
N ASN A 63 13.73 -0.91 -18.17
CA ASN A 63 12.92 0.25 -18.48
C ASN A 63 12.87 0.50 -19.99
N ARG A 64 11.77 1.12 -20.44
CA ARG A 64 11.52 1.44 -21.84
C ARG A 64 11.36 2.94 -21.96
N LEU A 65 12.07 3.55 -22.91
CA LEU A 65 11.84 4.94 -23.26
C LEU A 65 10.57 5.06 -24.10
N ILE A 66 9.54 5.70 -23.55
CA ILE A 66 8.23 5.89 -24.19
C ILE A 66 7.85 7.38 -24.06
N TRP A 67 7.59 8.04 -25.20
CA TRP A 67 7.18 9.45 -25.25
C TRP A 67 8.06 10.39 -24.41
N GLY A 68 9.38 10.21 -24.46
CA GLY A 68 10.34 11.04 -23.72
C GLY A 68 10.41 10.79 -22.20
N GLY A 69 9.80 9.71 -21.71
CA GLY A 69 9.93 9.27 -20.32
C GLY A 69 10.39 7.83 -20.20
N ASP A 70 11.08 7.56 -19.11
CA ASP A 70 11.60 6.25 -18.78
C ASP A 70 10.53 5.47 -18.00
N VAL A 71 10.05 4.38 -18.59
CA VAL A 71 8.97 3.55 -18.04
C VAL A 71 9.52 2.28 -17.46
N GLY A 72 9.47 2.16 -16.13
CA GLY A 72 9.90 0.98 -15.39
C GLY A 72 8.72 0.18 -14.83
N PHE A 73 9.01 -1.06 -14.45
CA PHE A 73 8.04 -1.96 -13.82
C PHE A 73 8.59 -2.47 -12.48
N TYR A 74 7.73 -2.56 -11.47
CA TYR A 74 8.09 -3.15 -10.19
C TYR A 74 6.90 -3.79 -9.48
N TRP A 75 7.17 -4.77 -8.64
CA TRP A 75 6.19 -5.36 -7.73
C TRP A 75 6.23 -4.69 -6.36
N ASP A 76 5.07 -4.37 -5.81
CA ASP A 76 4.87 -4.04 -4.40
C ASP A 76 4.36 -5.30 -3.67
N PHE A 77 4.97 -5.66 -2.54
CA PHE A 77 4.42 -6.64 -1.59
C PHE A 77 4.28 -5.98 -0.23
N PHE A 78 3.15 -6.19 0.47
CA PHE A 78 2.88 -5.42 1.68
C PHE A 78 2.03 -6.12 2.73
N LEU A 79 2.14 -5.59 3.94
CA LEU A 79 1.28 -5.84 5.09
C LEU A 79 0.67 -4.51 5.53
N SER A 80 -0.64 -4.46 5.75
CA SER A 80 -1.37 -3.25 6.15
C SER A 80 -2.30 -3.53 7.31
N GLY A 81 -2.31 -2.62 8.29
CA GLY A 81 -3.27 -2.60 9.38
C GLY A 81 -4.28 -1.49 9.13
N TRP A 82 -5.58 -1.82 9.11
CA TRP A 82 -6.66 -0.85 8.92
C TRP A 82 -7.41 -0.69 10.22
N ARG A 83 -7.83 0.54 10.52
CA ARG A 83 -8.65 0.86 11.68
C ARG A 83 -9.91 1.58 11.21
N ALA A 84 -11.02 0.84 11.17
CA ALA A 84 -12.29 1.28 10.60
C ALA A 84 -13.38 1.41 11.66
N PRO A 85 -14.39 2.27 11.47
CA PRO A 85 -15.55 2.37 12.35
C PRO A 85 -16.40 1.09 12.32
N LYS A 86 -16.90 0.67 13.49
CA LYS A 86 -17.69 -0.55 13.64
C LYS A 86 -19.05 -0.49 12.91
N PRO A 87 -19.58 -1.63 12.40
CA PRO A 87 -20.93 -1.70 11.83
C PRO A 87 -22.08 -1.33 12.77
N SER A 88 -21.91 -1.57 14.08
CA SER A 88 -22.90 -1.27 15.11
C SER A 88 -22.21 -0.90 16.42
N GLY A 89 -22.73 0.12 17.10
CA GLY A 89 -22.22 0.64 18.38
C GLY A 89 -21.06 1.63 18.25
N ASN A 90 -20.54 2.06 19.40
CA ASN A 90 -19.41 2.99 19.47
C ASN A 90 -18.09 2.23 19.43
N GLY A 91 -17.19 2.57 18.51
CA GLY A 91 -15.83 2.03 18.47
C GLY A 91 -15.21 1.89 17.09
N LYS A 92 -14.06 1.22 17.04
CA LYS A 92 -13.34 0.87 15.81
C LYS A 92 -12.97 -0.62 15.81
N ASP A 93 -12.99 -1.24 14.64
CA ASP A 93 -12.43 -2.57 14.36
C ASP A 93 -11.08 -2.43 13.67
N ASN A 94 -10.25 -3.47 13.83
CA ASN A 94 -8.95 -3.55 13.20
C ASN A 94 -8.96 -4.70 12.20
N TYR A 95 -8.37 -4.48 11.03
CA TYR A 95 -8.22 -5.46 9.97
C TYR A 95 -6.75 -5.58 9.61
N ALA A 96 -6.32 -6.78 9.28
CA ALA A 96 -5.00 -7.03 8.70
C ALA A 96 -5.18 -7.38 7.23
N GLN A 97 -4.33 -6.80 6.39
CA GLN A 97 -4.34 -6.99 4.95
C GLN A 97 -2.95 -7.37 4.48
N ILE A 98 -2.89 -8.35 3.59
CA ILE A 98 -1.69 -8.65 2.81
C ILE A 98 -1.99 -8.39 1.33
N GLY A 99 -1.00 -8.01 0.54
CA GLY A 99 -1.24 -7.76 -0.88
C GLY A 99 0.00 -7.68 -1.75
N ALA A 100 -0.26 -7.78 -3.05
CA ALA A 100 0.72 -7.59 -4.09
C ALA A 100 0.16 -6.68 -5.20
N ILE A 101 0.98 -5.75 -5.71
CA ILE A 101 0.60 -4.82 -6.78
C ILE A 101 1.68 -4.80 -7.85
N ALA A 102 1.28 -5.03 -9.09
CA ALA A 102 2.09 -4.78 -10.28
C ALA A 102 2.02 -3.29 -10.61
N ASN A 103 3.17 -2.61 -10.66
CA ASN A 103 3.24 -1.17 -10.88
C ASN A 103 4.06 -0.82 -12.11
N TRP A 104 3.57 0.15 -12.87
CA TRP A 104 4.31 0.85 -13.90
C TRP A 104 4.59 2.26 -13.44
N ARG A 105 5.85 2.66 -13.56
CA ARG A 105 6.30 4.01 -13.20
C ARG A 105 6.80 4.71 -14.45
N TYR A 106 6.31 5.91 -14.68
CA TYR A 106 6.80 6.81 -15.72
C TYR A 106 7.61 7.92 -15.06
N ARG A 107 8.89 8.03 -15.44
CA ARG A 107 9.78 9.11 -15.00
C ARG A 107 10.07 10.06 -16.16
N PHE A 108 9.75 11.33 -15.97
CA PHE A 108 9.86 12.35 -17.01
C PHE A 108 11.31 12.65 -17.40
N GLY A 109 11.49 13.25 -18.59
CA GLY A 109 12.79 13.74 -19.05
C GLY A 109 13.80 12.62 -19.23
N GLU A 110 13.38 11.53 -19.87
CA GLU A 110 14.21 10.34 -20.13
C GLU A 110 14.79 9.74 -18.85
N GLY A 111 14.02 9.75 -17.75
CA GLY A 111 14.45 9.24 -16.45
C GLY A 111 15.28 10.21 -15.62
N ARG A 112 15.62 11.41 -16.13
CA ARG A 112 16.42 12.40 -15.38
C ARG A 112 15.61 13.13 -14.32
N SER A 113 14.30 13.29 -14.53
CA SER A 113 13.43 14.04 -13.61
C SER A 113 13.35 13.37 -12.24
N PRO A 114 13.43 14.14 -11.14
CA PRO A 114 13.16 13.59 -9.82
C PRO A 114 11.68 13.23 -9.65
N TRP A 115 10.79 13.84 -10.44
CA TRP A 115 9.36 13.57 -10.43
C TRP A 115 9.00 12.32 -11.23
N PHE A 116 8.01 11.59 -10.73
CA PHE A 116 7.43 10.44 -11.41
C PHE A 116 5.92 10.37 -11.19
N VAL A 117 5.25 9.65 -12.09
CA VAL A 117 3.87 9.18 -11.90
C VAL A 117 3.85 7.67 -12.01
N GLU A 118 2.90 7.03 -11.36
CA GLU A 118 2.76 5.58 -11.37
C GLU A 118 1.30 5.14 -11.36
N ALA A 119 1.07 3.97 -11.92
CA ALA A 119 -0.21 3.29 -11.89
C ALA A 119 0.03 1.81 -11.63
N GLY A 120 -0.88 1.18 -10.90
CA GLY A 120 -0.74 -0.23 -10.57
C GLY A 120 -2.06 -0.94 -10.39
N ILE A 121 -2.02 -2.25 -10.59
CA ILE A 121 -3.14 -3.16 -10.36
C ILE A 121 -2.65 -4.35 -9.55
N GLY A 122 -3.52 -4.90 -8.71
CA GLY A 122 -3.10 -5.90 -7.75
C GLY A 122 -4.25 -6.64 -7.10
N GLY A 123 -3.87 -7.49 -6.15
CA GLY A 123 -4.78 -8.28 -5.35
C GLY A 123 -4.36 -8.24 -3.89
N THR A 124 -5.37 -8.31 -3.02
CA THR A 124 -5.18 -8.27 -1.58
C THR A 124 -6.08 -9.28 -0.89
N LEU A 125 -5.69 -9.68 0.31
CA LEU A 125 -6.46 -10.56 1.17
C LEU A 125 -6.53 -9.96 2.57
N MET A 126 -7.76 -9.75 3.04
CA MET A 126 -8.06 -9.39 4.43
C MET A 126 -8.09 -10.62 5.31
N ASP A 127 -7.75 -10.47 6.59
CA ASP A 127 -7.87 -11.52 7.61
C ASP A 127 -9.33 -11.93 7.88
N HIS A 128 -10.27 -11.01 7.68
CA HIS A 128 -11.71 -11.26 7.71
C HIS A 128 -12.48 -10.26 6.84
N LEU A 129 -13.80 -10.44 6.70
CA LEU A 129 -14.63 -9.54 5.89
C LEU A 129 -14.62 -8.12 6.47
N TYR A 130 -14.23 -7.15 5.64
CA TYR A 130 -14.30 -5.74 5.98
C TYR A 130 -15.75 -5.29 6.05
N ARG A 131 -16.13 -4.65 7.16
CA ARG A 131 -17.50 -4.19 7.41
C ARG A 131 -17.48 -2.84 8.12
N THR A 132 -18.28 -1.88 7.68
CA THR A 132 -18.43 -0.58 8.34
C THR A 132 -19.90 -0.18 8.54
N GLU A 133 -20.13 0.78 9.43
CA GLU A 133 -21.46 1.28 9.87
C GLU A 133 -22.38 1.70 8.73
N ASN A 134 -21.82 2.20 7.62
CA ASN A 134 -22.59 2.72 6.50
C ASN A 134 -23.08 1.61 5.53
N GLY A 135 -23.14 0.35 5.99
CA GLY A 135 -23.52 -0.80 5.17
C GLY A 135 -22.45 -1.20 4.16
N ARG A 136 -21.21 -0.70 4.29
CA ARG A 136 -20.11 -1.15 3.43
C ARG A 136 -19.55 -2.43 3.96
N GLU A 137 -19.99 -3.52 3.35
CA GLU A 137 -19.47 -4.85 3.59
C GLU A 137 -18.78 -5.34 2.32
N PHE A 138 -17.51 -5.68 2.45
CA PHE A 138 -16.85 -6.49 1.45
C PHE A 138 -17.40 -7.91 1.59
N SER A 139 -18.08 -8.37 0.56
CA SER A 139 -18.65 -9.72 0.52
C SER A 139 -17.59 -10.82 0.35
N THR A 140 -16.32 -10.44 0.16
CA THR A 140 -15.15 -11.32 0.04
C THR A 140 -13.97 -10.76 0.85
N ALA A 141 -13.15 -11.65 1.43
CA ALA A 141 -11.89 -11.25 2.07
C ALA A 141 -10.83 -10.85 1.02
N PHE A 142 -10.89 -11.48 -0.15
CA PHE A 142 -10.08 -11.10 -1.31
C PHE A 142 -10.67 -9.85 -1.98
N GLN A 143 -9.80 -8.90 -2.34
CA GLN A 143 -10.15 -7.69 -3.08
C GLN A 143 -9.09 -7.42 -4.16
N PHE A 144 -9.53 -7.06 -5.36
CA PHE A 144 -8.68 -6.37 -6.32
C PHE A 144 -8.34 -4.97 -5.81
N THR A 145 -7.22 -4.44 -6.27
CA THR A 145 -6.84 -3.07 -6.03
C THR A 145 -6.23 -2.43 -7.25
N GLU A 146 -6.62 -1.19 -7.51
CA GLU A 146 -5.95 -0.32 -8.46
C GLU A 146 -5.46 0.95 -7.75
N GLN A 147 -4.33 1.47 -8.19
CA GLN A 147 -3.79 2.72 -7.68
C GLN A 147 -3.22 3.60 -8.79
N ILE A 148 -3.28 4.91 -8.58
CA ILE A 148 -2.54 5.92 -9.33
C ILE A 148 -1.84 6.85 -8.34
N GLY A 149 -0.65 7.32 -8.69
CA GLY A 149 0.14 8.14 -7.79
C GLY A 149 1.12 9.05 -8.51
N ALA A 150 1.61 10.02 -7.76
CA ALA A 150 2.70 10.90 -8.17
C ALA A 150 3.67 11.05 -7.00
N GLY A 151 4.96 11.22 -7.32
CA GLY A 151 5.98 11.34 -6.30
C GLY A 151 7.25 12.02 -6.78
N LEU A 152 8.16 12.18 -5.84
CA LEU A 152 9.45 12.82 -5.99
C LEU A 152 10.52 11.91 -5.36
N SER A 153 11.60 11.68 -6.11
CA SER A 153 12.81 11.03 -5.62
C SER A 153 13.89 12.05 -5.30
N PHE A 154 14.64 11.84 -4.22
CA PHE A 154 15.73 12.70 -3.75
C PHE A 154 16.82 11.88 -3.04
N GLY A 155 17.94 12.51 -2.72
CA GLY A 155 19.17 11.82 -2.29
C GLY A 155 20.21 11.80 -3.40
N ALA A 156 21.48 11.55 -3.05
CA ALA A 156 22.58 11.60 -4.02
C ALA A 156 22.46 10.52 -5.11
N GLN A 157 21.81 9.41 -4.77
CA GLN A 157 21.50 8.27 -5.63
C GLN A 157 19.98 8.08 -5.76
N ARG A 158 19.18 9.14 -5.53
CA ARG A 158 17.71 9.09 -5.51
C ARG A 158 17.13 7.97 -4.64
N GLU A 159 17.82 7.65 -3.56
CA GLU A 159 17.52 6.55 -2.67
C GLU A 159 16.27 6.80 -1.81
N HIS A 160 15.77 8.03 -1.74
CA HIS A 160 14.57 8.39 -1.00
C HIS A 160 13.43 8.80 -1.95
N GLU A 161 12.20 8.37 -1.64
CA GLU A 161 11.02 8.79 -2.39
C GLU A 161 9.87 9.16 -1.46
N VAL A 162 9.13 10.21 -1.81
CA VAL A 162 7.82 10.53 -1.22
C VAL A 162 6.78 10.53 -2.33
N SER A 163 5.64 9.91 -2.09
CA SER A 163 4.53 9.88 -3.05
C SER A 163 3.17 10.01 -2.37
N VAL A 164 2.22 10.54 -3.15
CA VAL A 164 0.79 10.55 -2.82
C VAL A 164 0.07 9.64 -3.81
N ARG A 165 -0.83 8.81 -3.31
CA ARG A 165 -1.54 7.80 -4.10
C ARG A 165 -3.04 7.84 -3.83
N LEU A 166 -3.81 7.62 -4.88
CA LEU A 166 -5.22 7.27 -4.80
C LEU A 166 -5.31 5.77 -5.05
N GLN A 167 -5.90 5.04 -4.11
CA GLN A 167 -6.00 3.59 -4.18
C GLN A 167 -7.43 3.15 -3.91
N HIS A 168 -7.96 2.33 -4.82
CA HIS A 168 -9.27 1.73 -4.71
C HIS A 168 -9.15 0.23 -4.40
N PHE A 169 -10.10 -0.29 -3.62
CA PHE A 169 -10.27 -1.71 -3.34
C PHE A 169 -11.69 -2.12 -3.68
N SER A 170 -11.84 -3.21 -4.42
CA SER A 170 -13.15 -3.80 -4.75
C SER A 170 -13.02 -5.28 -5.10
N ASN A 171 -14.13 -6.01 -5.11
CA ASN A 171 -14.12 -7.42 -5.52
C ASN A 171 -14.50 -7.63 -7.00
N GLY A 172 -14.57 -6.56 -7.79
CA GLY A 172 -14.96 -6.64 -9.20
C GLY A 172 -16.36 -7.20 -9.47
N HIS A 173 -17.28 -7.10 -8.50
CA HIS A 173 -18.62 -7.71 -8.53
C HIS A 173 -18.64 -9.24 -8.55
N ILE A 174 -17.57 -9.90 -8.07
CA ILE A 174 -17.60 -11.37 -7.85
C ILE A 174 -18.77 -11.76 -6.93
N LYS A 175 -19.09 -10.91 -5.94
CA LYS A 175 -20.24 -11.09 -5.06
C LYS A 175 -20.76 -9.75 -4.56
N GLU A 176 -22.08 -9.63 -4.47
CA GLU A 176 -22.73 -8.44 -3.92
C GLU A 176 -23.02 -8.58 -2.42
N PRO A 177 -23.05 -7.47 -1.65
CA PRO A 177 -22.72 -6.10 -2.06
C PRO A 177 -21.20 -5.88 -2.28
N ASN A 178 -20.84 -4.90 -3.12
CA ASN A 178 -19.46 -4.47 -3.36
C ASN A 178 -19.37 -2.93 -3.45
N PRO A 179 -19.45 -2.23 -2.32
CA PRO A 179 -19.37 -0.76 -2.32
C PRO A 179 -17.95 -0.23 -2.58
N GLY A 180 -16.94 -1.10 -2.46
CA GLY A 180 -15.52 -0.75 -2.54
C GLY A 180 -15.07 0.22 -1.44
N GLU A 181 -13.78 0.57 -1.45
CA GLU A 181 -13.21 1.58 -0.56
C GLU A 181 -12.10 2.36 -1.26
N ASN A 182 -12.07 3.68 -1.04
CA ASN A 182 -11.09 4.58 -1.64
C ASN A 182 -10.21 5.20 -0.57
N PHE A 183 -8.89 5.14 -0.77
CA PHE A 183 -7.89 5.74 0.10
C PHE A 183 -7.13 6.83 -0.64
N VAL A 184 -6.87 7.93 0.06
CA VAL A 184 -5.70 8.77 -0.19
C VAL A 184 -4.58 8.25 0.68
N ARG A 185 -3.40 8.03 0.10
CA ARG A 185 -2.24 7.49 0.81
C ARG A 185 -1.01 8.36 0.59
N VAL A 186 -0.16 8.42 1.62
CA VAL A 186 1.15 9.06 1.57
C VAL A 186 2.19 8.01 1.91
N ARG A 187 3.17 7.83 1.03
CA ARG A 187 4.22 6.83 1.16
C ARG A 187 5.58 7.50 1.23
N TYR A 188 6.42 6.98 2.12
CA TYR A 188 7.86 7.17 2.09
C TYR A 188 8.55 5.85 1.77
N LEU A 189 9.45 5.86 0.80
CA LEU A 189 10.18 4.69 0.32
C LEU A 189 11.69 4.97 0.37
N TYR A 190 12.45 3.98 0.80
CA TYR A 190 13.90 3.98 0.76
C TYR A 190 14.42 2.82 -0.11
N ARG A 191 15.32 3.11 -1.05
CA ARG A 191 15.98 2.17 -1.95
C ARG A 191 17.41 1.86 -1.49
N PHE A 192 17.86 0.63 -1.69
CA PHE A 192 19.20 0.16 -1.32
C PHE A 192 19.76 -0.87 -2.30
#